data_AF-A0A2P7BA75-F1
#
_entry.id   AF-A0A2P7BA75-F1
#
_cell.length_a   1.000
_cell.length_b   1.000
_cell.length_c   1.000
_cell.angle_alpha   90.00
_cell.angle_beta   90.00
_cell.angle_gamma   90.00
#
_symmetry.space_group_name_H-M   'P 1'
#
loop_
_entity.id
_entity.type
_entity.pdbx_description
1 polymer ?
#
loop_
_entity_poly.entity_id
_entity_poly.type
_entity_poly.pdbx_seq_one_letter_code
_entity_poly.pdbx_strand_id
1 'polypeptide(L)'
;MDNIVWQKTGIGAQGPSHEFTAIAPNGIDIGRIYRIDGGPLNGRWRWVFLLGHSQFRQGIMSGHQASKQRAADQVRKTYEGYLETPGSDGGGQSRIPLKKHSNQNQAV
;
A
#
# COMPACT_ATOMS: atom_id res chain seq x y z
N MET A 1 4.61 -8.81 -11.54
CA MET A 1 4.41 -8.91 -10.09
C MET A 1 4.83 -7.58 -9.50
N ASP A 2 3.89 -6.87 -8.90
CA ASP A 2 4.16 -5.56 -8.32
C ASP A 2 5.02 -5.74 -7.06
N ASN A 3 6.27 -5.29 -7.13
CA ASN A 3 7.25 -5.40 -6.05
C ASN A 3 6.91 -4.41 -4.92
N ILE A 4 5.86 -4.71 -4.16
CA ILE A 4 5.52 -3.97 -2.94
C ILE A 4 6.57 -4.29 -1.88
N VAL A 5 7.21 -3.26 -1.35
CA VAL A 5 8.13 -3.35 -0.22
C VAL A 5 7.39 -3.02 1.07
N TRP A 6 7.56 -3.84 2.10
CA TRP A 6 6.97 -3.61 3.42
C TRP A 6 8.02 -3.07 4.39
N GLN A 7 7.79 -1.88 4.94
CA GLN A 7 8.64 -1.27 5.95
C GLN A 7 7.91 -1.20 7.28
N LYS A 8 8.65 -1.33 8.39
CA LYS A 8 8.09 -1.14 9.74
C LYS A 8 7.76 0.33 9.95
N THR A 9 6.56 0.62 10.42
CA THR A 9 6.12 1.99 10.69
C THR A 9 6.41 2.30 12.15
N GLY A 10 7.68 2.58 12.48
CA GLY A 10 8.09 2.87 13.85
C GLY A 10 9.61 2.94 14.02
N ILE A 11 10.08 3.81 14.92
CA ILE A 11 11.50 4.11 15.17
C ILE A 11 12.07 3.29 16.37
N GLY A 12 11.28 2.41 16.98
CA GLY A 12 11.68 1.67 18.18
C GLY A 12 12.36 0.33 17.89
N ALA A 13 13.57 0.12 18.44
CA ALA A 13 14.32 -1.14 18.33
C ALA A 13 13.83 -2.29 19.25
N GLN A 14 12.77 -2.09 20.01
CA GLN A 14 12.36 -3.02 21.07
C GLN A 14 10.91 -3.48 20.87
N GLY A 15 10.74 -4.61 20.18
CA GLY A 15 9.47 -5.32 20.03
C GLY A 15 9.16 -5.79 18.61
N PRO A 16 8.33 -6.84 18.43
CA PRO A 16 7.79 -7.18 17.12
C PRO A 16 6.96 -5.99 16.60
N SER A 17 7.32 -5.47 15.42
CA SER A 17 6.55 -4.38 14.81
C SER A 17 5.13 -4.87 14.53
N HIS A 18 4.15 -4.16 15.09
CA HIS A 18 2.73 -4.41 14.85
C HIS A 18 2.15 -3.50 13.77
N GLU A 19 2.97 -2.65 13.14
CA GLU A 19 2.57 -1.76 12.05
C GLU A 19 3.58 -1.81 10.90
N PHE A 20 3.06 -1.82 9.67
CA PHE A 20 3.87 -1.83 8.45
C PHE A 20 3.23 -0.96 7.37
N THR A 21 4.07 -0.25 6.62
CA THR A 21 3.72 0.51 5.43
C THR A 21 4.11 -0.27 4.19
N ALA A 22 3.19 -0.37 3.23
CA ALA A 22 3.43 -0.88 1.89
C ALA A 22 3.88 0.27 0.98
N ILE A 23 4.97 0.05 0.25
CA ILE A 23 5.59 1.03 -0.64
C ILE A 23 5.66 0.42 -2.04
N ALA A 24 5.16 1.15 -3.03
CA ALA A 24 5.24 0.77 -4.44
C ALA A 24 6.66 0.92 -5.01
N PRO A 25 6.99 0.30 -6.16
CA PRO A 25 8.31 0.40 -6.77
C PRO A 25 8.80 1.82 -7.06
N ASN A 26 7.89 2.78 -7.20
CA ASN A 26 8.18 4.20 -7.40
C ASN A 26 8.40 4.98 -6.08
N GLY A 27 8.45 4.29 -4.94
CA GLY A 27 8.67 4.90 -3.62
C GLY A 27 7.44 5.52 -2.98
N ILE A 28 6.25 5.33 -3.56
CA ILE A 28 5.00 5.89 -3.02
C ILE A 28 4.40 4.95 -1.96
N ASP A 29 3.99 5.50 -0.83
CA ASP A 29 3.18 4.79 0.17
C ASP A 29 1.80 4.44 -0.40
N ILE A 30 1.49 3.15 -0.45
CA ILE A 30 0.24 2.64 -1.06
C ILE A 30 -0.73 2.02 -0.06
N GLY A 31 -0.25 1.64 1.13
CA GLY A 31 -1.10 1.00 2.13
C GLY A 31 -0.43 0.85 3.49
N ARG A 32 -1.22 0.51 4.50
CA ARG A 32 -0.75 0.17 5.84
C ARG A 32 -1.45 -1.06 6.37
N ILE A 33 -0.75 -1.83 7.19
CA ILE A 33 -1.34 -2.88 8.02
C ILE A 33 -0.90 -2.70 9.47
N TYR A 34 -1.81 -2.93 10.40
CA TYR A 34 -1.48 -2.95 11.82
C TYR A 34 -2.32 -3.91 12.63
N ARG A 35 -1.73 -4.48 13.68
CA ARG A 35 -2.46 -5.30 14.65
C ARG A 35 -3.30 -4.39 15.54
N ILE A 36 -4.55 -4.80 15.77
CA ILE A 36 -5.46 -4.11 16.66
C ILE A 36 -5.22 -4.65 18.07
N ASP A 37 -4.91 -3.75 18.99
CA ASP A 37 -4.76 -4.06 20.40
C ASP A 37 -5.96 -3.50 21.18
N GLY A 38 -6.63 -4.38 21.92
CA GLY A 38 -7.84 -4.06 22.70
C GLY A 38 -9.16 -4.09 21.91
N GLY A 39 -10.27 -4.06 22.65
CA GLY A 39 -11.63 -4.03 22.10
C GLY A 39 -12.09 -5.32 21.39
N PRO A 40 -13.25 -5.29 20.71
CA PRO A 40 -13.87 -6.48 20.10
C PRO A 40 -13.07 -7.12 18.95
N LEU A 41 -12.14 -6.37 18.36
CA LEU A 41 -11.31 -6.83 17.24
C LEU A 41 -9.86 -7.11 17.66
N ASN A 42 -9.59 -7.18 18.97
CA ASN A 42 -8.27 -7.45 19.52
C ASN A 42 -7.59 -8.65 18.83
N GLY A 43 -6.33 -8.48 18.45
CA GLY A 43 -5.53 -9.50 17.77
C GLY A 43 -5.74 -9.60 16.26
N ARG A 44 -6.80 -9.00 15.69
CA ARG A 44 -6.98 -8.90 14.23
C ARG A 44 -6.02 -7.88 13.63
N TRP A 45 -5.79 -8.00 12.33
CA TRP A 45 -4.98 -7.09 11.54
C TRP A 45 -5.85 -6.18 10.70
N ARG A 46 -5.76 -4.87 10.92
CA ARG A 46 -6.36 -3.87 10.06
C ARG A 46 -5.49 -3.68 8.82
N TRP A 47 -6.12 -3.49 7.67
CA TRP A 47 -5.48 -3.06 6.43
C TRP A 47 -6.15 -1.80 5.91
N VAL A 48 -5.37 -0.92 5.30
CA VAL A 48 -5.82 0.35 4.70
C VAL A 48 -5.08 0.54 3.39
N PHE A 49 -5.80 0.83 2.31
CA PHE A 49 -5.25 1.26 1.03
C PHE A 49 -5.29 2.79 0.92
N LEU A 50 -4.23 3.40 0.37
CA LEU A 50 -3.98 4.85 0.43
C LEU A 50 -4.11 5.58 -0.91
N LEU A 51 -4.19 4.86 -2.04
CA LEU A 51 -4.31 5.45 -3.37
C LEU A 51 -5.77 5.49 -3.85
N GLY A 52 -6.06 6.40 -4.79
CA GLY A 52 -7.39 6.60 -5.39
C GLY A 52 -8.00 7.98 -5.11
N HIS A 53 -9.19 8.24 -5.69
CA HIS A 53 -9.85 9.55 -5.61
C HIS A 53 -10.81 9.66 -4.41
N SER A 54 -10.48 10.55 -3.47
CA SER A 54 -11.43 11.42 -2.76
C SER A 54 -10.65 12.59 -2.16
N GLN A 55 -11.22 13.79 -2.27
CA GLN A 55 -10.73 15.04 -1.68
C GLN A 55 -10.67 15.02 -0.13
N PHE A 56 -11.18 13.96 0.49
CA PHE A 56 -10.94 13.62 1.89
C PHE A 56 -10.38 12.20 1.97
N ARG A 57 -9.05 12.08 2.08
CA ARG A 57 -8.31 10.81 2.21
C ARG A 57 -8.62 10.11 3.54
N GLN A 58 -9.80 9.50 3.69
CA GLN A 58 -10.07 8.56 4.78
C GLN A 58 -10.97 7.39 4.30
N GLY A 59 -10.38 6.22 4.09
CA GLY A 59 -10.98 4.98 4.58
C GLY A 59 -11.82 4.11 3.65
N ILE A 60 -11.98 4.37 2.36
CA ILE A 60 -12.97 3.61 1.56
C ILE A 60 -12.51 2.17 1.25
N MET A 61 -11.21 1.88 1.22
CA MET A 61 -10.69 0.52 1.03
C MET A 61 -9.86 0.09 2.22
N SER A 62 -10.55 -0.35 3.27
CA SER A 62 -9.96 -0.87 4.50
C SER A 62 -10.77 -2.03 5.07
N GLY A 63 -10.18 -2.77 5.99
CA GLY A 63 -10.88 -3.85 6.68
C GLY A 63 -10.01 -4.55 7.70
N HIS A 64 -10.51 -5.69 8.19
CA HIS A 64 -9.84 -6.49 9.21
C HIS A 64 -9.63 -7.92 8.74
N GLN A 65 -8.50 -8.51 9.10
CA GLN A 65 -8.11 -9.86 8.74
C GLN A 65 -7.60 -10.63 9.95
N ALA A 66 -7.68 -11.95 9.89
CA ALA A 66 -7.24 -12.81 10.98
C ALA A 66 -5.70 -12.82 11.15
N SER A 67 -4.94 -12.45 10.12
CA SER A 67 -3.48 -12.49 10.15
C SER A 67 -2.84 -11.34 9.38
N LYS A 68 -1.58 -11.05 9.73
CA LYS A 68 -0.72 -10.06 9.04
C LYS A 68 -0.65 -10.32 7.54
N GLN A 69 -0.42 -11.58 7.16
CA GLN A 69 -0.29 -11.96 5.75
C GLN A 69 -1.57 -11.68 4.98
N ARG A 70 -2.74 -12.06 5.53
CA ARG A 70 -4.03 -11.79 4.89
C ARG A 70 -4.30 -10.29 4.76
N ALA A 71 -3.92 -9.48 5.74
CA ALA A 71 -4.00 -8.03 5.65
C ALA A 71 -3.08 -7.48 4.53
N ALA A 72 -1.85 -7.98 4.43
CA ALA A 72 -0.92 -7.62 3.37
C ALA A 72 -1.45 -8.01 1.97
N ASP A 73 -2.06 -9.19 1.85
CA ASP A 73 -2.64 -9.67 0.60
C ASP A 73 -3.84 -8.81 0.15
N GLN A 74 -4.64 -8.27 1.09
CA GLN A 74 -5.70 -7.33 0.75
C GLN A 74 -5.16 -6.01 0.18
N VAL A 75 -4.07 -5.48 0.77
CA VAL A 75 -3.40 -4.29 0.22
C VAL A 75 -2.86 -4.57 -1.18
N ARG A 76 -2.20 -5.73 -1.39
CA ARG A 76 -1.70 -6.12 -2.71
C ARG A 76 -2.81 -6.23 -3.74
N LYS A 77 -3.86 -6.99 -3.43
CA LYS A 77 -5.02 -7.17 -4.34
C LYS A 77 -5.68 -5.83 -4.69
N THR A 78 -5.80 -4.95 -3.70
CA THR A 78 -6.38 -3.61 -3.93
C THR A 78 -5.46 -2.75 -4.80
N TYR A 79 -4.16 -2.85 -4.61
CA TYR A 79 -3.18 -2.14 -5.44
C TYR A 79 -3.16 -2.63 -6.88
N GLU A 80 -3.21 -3.94 -7.11
CA GLU A 80 -3.33 -4.53 -8.46
C GLU A 80 -4.60 -4.02 -9.15
N GLY A 81 -5.76 -4.09 -8.47
CA GLY A 81 -7.00 -3.55 -9.00
C GLY A 81 -6.94 -2.04 -9.26
N TYR A 82 -6.27 -1.28 -8.41
CA TYR A 82 -6.03 0.15 -8.65
C TYR A 82 -5.20 0.37 -9.92
N LEU A 83 -4.12 -0.38 -10.15
CA LEU A 83 -3.28 -0.25 -11.34
C LEU A 83 -3.99 -0.64 -12.63
N GLU A 84 -4.96 -1.55 -12.55
CA GLU A 84 -5.82 -1.98 -13.66
C GLU A 84 -7.00 -1.02 -13.92
N THR A 85 -7.29 -0.12 -12.98
CA THR A 85 -8.43 0.81 -13.08
C THR A 85 -8.00 2.08 -13.83
N PRO A 86 -8.76 2.53 -14.84
CA PRO A 86 -8.53 3.80 -15.54
C PRO A 86 -8.37 4.99 -14.58
N GLY A 87 -7.45 5.90 -14.89
CA GLY A 87 -7.30 7.14 -14.11
C GLY A 87 -8.56 8.01 -14.07
N SER A 88 -9.40 7.95 -15.11
CA SER A 88 -10.72 8.61 -15.13
C SER A 88 -11.66 8.10 -14.04
N ASP A 89 -11.45 6.87 -13.60
CA ASP A 89 -12.31 6.15 -12.66
C ASP A 89 -11.67 6.14 -11.25
N GLY A 90 -10.62 6.95 -11.06
CA GLY A 90 -9.88 7.06 -9.81
C GLY A 90 -8.79 6.01 -9.62
N GLY A 91 -8.41 5.29 -10.68
CA GLY A 91 -7.35 4.28 -10.67
C GLY A 91 -5.96 4.80 -11.05
N GLY A 92 -4.98 3.91 -11.05
CA GLY A 92 -3.57 4.16 -11.36
C GLY A 92 -3.22 4.01 -12.83
N GLN A 93 -4.14 3.53 -13.67
CA GLN A 93 -3.90 3.35 -15.09
C GLN A 93 -3.96 4.72 -15.80
N SER A 94 -2.82 5.40 -15.85
CA SER A 94 -2.65 6.61 -16.66
C SER A 94 -2.60 6.24 -18.16
N ARG A 95 -3.35 6.95 -19.01
CA ARG A 95 -3.22 6.88 -20.47
C ARG A 95 -1.93 7.52 -21.00
N ILE A 96 -1.19 8.22 -20.14
CA ILE A 96 0.10 8.82 -20.46
C ILE A 96 1.16 7.83 -19.98
N PRO A 97 1.94 7.20 -20.89
CA PRO A 97 3.03 6.32 -20.50
C PRO A 97 3.94 7.06 -19.51
N LEU A 98 4.22 6.43 -18.37
CA LEU A 98 5.31 6.89 -17.51
C LEU A 98 6.57 6.91 -18.39
N LYS A 99 7.13 8.10 -18.62
CA LYS A 99 8.44 8.21 -19.29
C LYS A 99 9.39 7.34 -18.50
N LYS A 100 9.74 6.18 -19.06
CA LYS A 100 10.91 5.43 -18.60
C LYS A 100 12.07 6.40 -18.77
N HIS A 101 12.62 6.89 -17.67
CA HIS A 101 13.95 7.48 -17.72
C HIS A 101 14.88 6.33 -18.10
N SER A 102 15.09 6.16 -19.40
CA SER A 102 16.23 5.42 -19.91
C SER A 102 17.45 6.11 -19.32
N ASN A 103 18.16 5.44 -18.42
CA ASN A 103 19.55 5.79 -18.11
C ASN A 103 20.37 5.51 -19.38
N GLN A 104 20.25 6.40 -20.36
CA GLN A 104 21.21 6.62 -21.42
C GLN A 104 21.69 8.04 -21.21
N ASN A 105 22.76 8.19 -20.41
CA ASN A 105 23.86 9.12 -20.66
C ASN A 105 24.80 9.17 -19.45
N GLN A 106 25.86 8.37 -19.51
CA GLN A 106 27.25 8.87 -19.43
C GLN A 106 28.02 7.99 -20.44
N ALA A 107 28.20 8.38 -21.70
CA ALA A 107 28.96 9.49 -22.29
C ALA A 107 30.48 9.31 -22.16
N VAL A 108 31.08 9.01 -23.32
CA VAL A 108 32.48 9.16 -23.81
C VAL A 108 33.55 8.27 -23.17
#